data_AF-A0A2E0HK03-F1
#
_entry.id   AF-A0A2E0HK03-F1
#
_cell.length_a   1.000
_cell.length_b   1.000
_cell.length_c   1.000
_cell.angle_alpha   90.00
_cell.angle_beta   90.00
_cell.angle_gamma   90.00
#
_symmetry.space_group_name_H-M   'P 1'
#
loop_
_entity.id
_entity.type
_entity.pdbx_description
1 polymer ?
#
loop_
_entity_poly.entity_id
_entity_poly.type
_entity_poly.pdbx_seq_one_letter_code
_entity_poly.pdbx_strand_id
1 'polypeptide(L)'
;MKADIHNQIIISTATLESVKSEDQLAGMLAHELSHILMSHNHDKSVYANLVPGFLEATGLASVLYKSHKSKEEESLSKQRVYEMVVSTNTASWVWSDLVSPAWDRKHEQQADKMGLDLMIKAGYNPSAYMYALQGLADITARKTERLQYLKKVAVSETAKRIPSARTGTDLDKVVAALELSVKQKVLESFFDNMAIFSIQHDPGSKREEYISEYLTTAYKDKAFFIPIKTEAYESLKASPEVSQLFASDQTASQARENMLQEKLADANRLSASALNYRNRNEVFVRVVRNEVRLAQQRPDKARQNLELALQQPLATRSVFSNLAQVYMLRNDPVAAEKVLLQAGQRLGQQPADYPVLVAVAMAQQDVTKAEQYVEDCRDEQKLMKTVKSIFKKSRGLNVQDTIYEQCVAVLGYDPREKKKQEREKEDGKENKVDEMKDKLKSLFG
;
A
#
# COMPACT_ATOMS: atom_id res chain seq x y z
N MET A 1 -8.72 12.69 -1.72
CA MET A 1 -9.94 11.87 -1.83
C MET A 1 -9.85 11.03 -3.08
N LYS A 2 -10.02 9.69 -3.03
CA LYS A 2 -10.03 8.80 -4.22
C LYS A 2 -10.78 7.48 -3.99
N ALA A 3 -11.26 6.86 -5.07
CA ALA A 3 -11.78 5.49 -5.06
C ALA A 3 -10.69 4.43 -5.24
N ASP A 4 -10.73 3.37 -4.45
CA ASP A 4 -9.78 2.26 -4.51
C ASP A 4 -10.25 1.10 -5.42
N ILE A 5 -9.37 0.11 -5.59
CA ILE A 5 -9.62 -1.09 -6.42
C ILE A 5 -10.73 -2.00 -5.88
N HIS A 6 -11.25 -1.74 -4.67
CA HIS A 6 -12.32 -2.47 -4.00
C HIS A 6 -13.63 -1.65 -3.97
N ASN A 7 -13.70 -0.57 -4.73
CA ASN A 7 -14.84 0.35 -4.82
C ASN A 7 -15.14 1.08 -3.50
N GLN A 8 -14.11 1.34 -2.69
CA GLN A 8 -14.21 2.19 -1.50
C GLN A 8 -13.77 3.61 -1.85
N ILE A 9 -14.54 4.63 -1.45
CA ILE A 9 -14.15 6.03 -1.59
C ILE A 9 -13.51 6.48 -0.28
N ILE A 10 -12.24 6.88 -0.34
CA ILE A 10 -11.47 7.34 0.81
C ILE A 10 -11.27 8.85 0.69
N ILE A 11 -11.62 9.57 1.75
CA ILE A 11 -11.55 11.02 1.83
C ILE A 11 -10.59 11.39 2.96
N SER A 12 -9.55 12.18 2.65
CA SER A 12 -8.68 12.70 3.70
C SER A 12 -9.34 13.90 4.37
N THR A 13 -9.08 14.09 5.66
CA THR A 13 -9.51 15.26 6.41
C THR A 13 -8.96 16.56 5.81
N ALA A 14 -7.73 16.54 5.30
CA ALA A 14 -7.18 17.67 4.54
C ALA A 14 -8.00 18.00 3.28
N THR A 15 -8.56 17.01 2.57
CA THR A 15 -9.50 17.28 1.47
C THR A 15 -10.77 17.95 2.00
N LEU A 16 -11.38 17.39 3.06
CA LEU A 16 -12.59 17.96 3.66
C LEU A 16 -12.40 19.41 4.12
N GLU A 17 -11.25 19.72 4.71
CA GLU A 17 -10.89 21.07 5.15
C GLU A 17 -10.70 22.03 3.97
N SER A 18 -10.08 21.56 2.87
CA SER A 18 -9.76 22.39 1.70
C SER A 18 -10.99 22.81 0.88
N VAL A 19 -12.00 21.95 0.82
CA VAL A 19 -13.26 22.19 0.09
C VAL A 19 -14.03 23.37 0.71
N LYS A 20 -14.69 24.18 -0.12
CA LYS A 20 -15.39 25.41 0.32
C LYS A 20 -16.91 25.30 0.37
N SER A 21 -17.50 24.26 -0.22
CA SER A 21 -18.96 24.08 -0.23
C SER A 21 -19.35 22.61 -0.31
N GLU A 22 -20.58 22.30 0.08
CA GLU A 22 -21.16 20.97 -0.08
C GLU A 22 -21.18 20.55 -1.56
N ASP A 23 -21.45 21.48 -2.47
CA ASP A 23 -21.44 21.22 -3.92
C ASP A 23 -20.05 20.81 -4.42
N GLN A 24 -18.97 21.47 -3.96
CA GLN A 24 -17.62 21.06 -4.33
C GLN A 24 -17.31 19.64 -3.82
N LEU A 25 -17.70 19.32 -2.58
CA LEU A 25 -17.53 17.97 -2.04
C LEU A 25 -18.33 16.93 -2.85
N ALA A 26 -19.57 17.26 -3.20
CA ALA A 26 -20.42 16.43 -4.04
C ALA A 26 -19.80 16.21 -5.43
N GLY A 27 -19.18 17.24 -6.02
CA GLY A 27 -18.45 17.12 -7.27
C GLY A 27 -17.27 16.14 -7.18
N MET A 28 -16.45 16.26 -6.13
CA MET A 28 -15.36 15.30 -5.89
C MET A 28 -15.91 13.87 -5.69
N LEU A 29 -17.01 13.70 -4.95
CA LEU A 29 -17.66 12.40 -4.74
C LEU A 29 -18.18 11.81 -6.04
N ALA A 30 -18.84 12.62 -6.87
CA ALA A 30 -19.38 12.20 -8.14
C ALA A 30 -18.28 11.77 -9.12
N HIS A 31 -17.14 12.48 -9.13
CA HIS A 31 -15.97 12.10 -9.90
C HIS A 31 -15.44 10.71 -9.48
N GLU A 32 -15.21 10.50 -8.19
CA GLU A 32 -14.70 9.20 -7.68
C GLU A 32 -15.72 8.06 -7.84
N LEU A 33 -17.01 8.35 -7.67
CA LEU A 33 -18.07 7.39 -7.94
C LEU A 33 -18.12 7.02 -9.43
N SER A 34 -17.83 7.96 -10.32
CA SER A 34 -17.77 7.67 -11.76
C SER A 34 -16.63 6.71 -12.11
N HIS A 35 -15.49 6.80 -11.43
CA HIS A 35 -14.41 5.81 -11.58
C HIS A 35 -14.84 4.40 -11.18
N ILE A 36 -15.64 4.27 -10.12
CA ILE A 36 -16.23 2.99 -9.69
C ILE A 36 -17.23 2.48 -10.74
N LEU A 37 -18.21 3.30 -11.11
CA LEU A 37 -19.29 2.92 -12.04
C LEU A 37 -18.76 2.54 -13.42
N MET A 38 -17.69 3.18 -13.87
CA MET A 38 -17.03 2.90 -15.14
C MET A 38 -15.96 1.80 -15.04
N SER A 39 -15.79 1.20 -13.85
CA SER A 39 -14.81 0.14 -13.57
C SER A 39 -13.37 0.53 -13.90
N HIS A 40 -13.05 1.83 -13.95
CA HIS A 40 -11.69 2.31 -14.14
C HIS A 40 -10.77 1.71 -13.05
N ASN A 41 -11.30 1.56 -11.82
CA ASN A 41 -10.65 0.99 -10.63
C ASN A 41 -9.96 -0.36 -10.85
N HIS A 42 -10.48 -1.21 -11.74
CA HIS A 42 -9.97 -2.57 -11.95
C HIS A 42 -8.83 -2.65 -12.98
N ASP A 43 -8.63 -1.61 -13.80
CA ASP A 43 -7.66 -1.65 -14.90
C ASP A 43 -6.19 -1.62 -14.44
N LYS A 44 -5.90 -1.20 -13.20
CA LYS A 44 -4.52 -0.98 -12.72
C LYS A 44 -4.18 -1.57 -11.33
N SER A 45 -4.99 -2.52 -10.83
CA SER A 45 -4.87 -3.09 -9.48
C SER A 45 -3.58 -3.86 -9.14
N VAL A 46 -2.86 -4.36 -10.16
CA VAL A 46 -1.73 -5.28 -9.95
C VAL A 46 -0.49 -4.53 -9.42
N TYR A 47 -0.10 -3.40 -10.02
CA TYR A 47 1.07 -2.63 -9.54
C TYR A 47 0.86 -2.02 -8.17
N ALA A 48 -0.39 -1.66 -7.87
CA ALA A 48 -0.73 -1.00 -6.63
C ALA A 48 -0.34 -1.89 -5.44
N ASN A 49 -0.78 -3.15 -5.44
CA ASN A 49 -0.59 -4.04 -4.29
C ASN A 49 0.81 -4.68 -4.23
N LEU A 50 1.50 -4.75 -5.37
CA LEU A 50 2.79 -5.45 -5.52
C LEU A 50 3.91 -4.87 -4.64
N VAL A 51 4.22 -3.59 -4.83
CA VAL A 51 5.45 -3.03 -4.24
C VAL A 51 5.36 -2.77 -2.74
N PRO A 52 4.24 -2.28 -2.19
CA PRO A 52 4.14 -2.07 -0.76
C PRO A 52 4.20 -3.38 0.05
N GLY A 53 3.55 -4.46 -0.41
CA GLY A 53 3.64 -5.78 0.23
C GLY A 53 5.06 -6.35 0.21
N PHE A 54 5.79 -6.15 -0.88
CA PHE A 54 7.21 -6.51 -0.98
C PHE A 54 8.11 -5.68 -0.04
N LEU A 55 7.89 -4.37 0.04
CA LEU A 55 8.61 -3.50 0.99
C LEU A 55 8.37 -3.91 2.44
N GLU A 56 7.14 -4.29 2.79
CA GLU A 56 6.79 -4.83 4.10
C GLU A 56 7.54 -6.14 4.39
N ALA A 57 7.46 -7.11 3.47
CA ALA A 57 8.09 -8.41 3.64
C ALA A 57 9.62 -8.31 3.78
N THR A 58 10.27 -7.49 2.96
CA THR A 58 11.72 -7.24 3.04
C THR A 58 12.11 -6.42 4.28
N GLY A 59 11.25 -5.50 4.72
CA GLY A 59 11.38 -4.82 6.01
C GLY A 59 11.39 -5.81 7.17
N LEU A 60 10.42 -6.73 7.22
CA LEU A 60 10.32 -7.76 8.25
C LEU A 60 11.48 -8.77 8.21
N ALA A 61 11.84 -9.28 7.03
CA ALA A 61 12.96 -10.21 6.88
C ALA A 61 14.29 -9.64 7.40
N SER A 62 14.48 -8.31 7.29
CA SER A 62 15.67 -7.64 7.83
C SER A 62 15.74 -7.61 9.36
N VAL A 63 14.59 -7.64 10.05
CA VAL A 63 14.51 -7.77 11.51
C VAL A 63 14.98 -9.17 11.93
N LEU A 64 14.55 -10.21 11.20
CA LEU A 64 14.85 -11.62 11.46
C LEU A 64 16.31 -12.00 11.19
N TYR A 65 16.89 -11.50 10.10
CA TYR A 65 18.29 -11.80 9.77
C TYR A 65 19.26 -11.34 10.88
N LYS A 66 18.90 -10.29 11.63
CA LYS A 66 19.74 -9.74 12.69
C LYS A 66 19.52 -10.44 14.04
N SER A 67 18.32 -10.90 14.37
CA SER A 67 18.06 -11.67 15.60
C SER A 67 18.74 -13.04 15.61
N HIS A 68 18.99 -13.65 14.44
CA HIS A 68 19.70 -14.94 14.34
C HIS A 68 21.23 -14.85 14.29
N LYS A 69 21.83 -13.70 13.94
CA LYS A 69 23.30 -13.55 13.87
C LYS A 69 23.93 -12.88 15.09
N SER A 70 23.19 -12.11 15.90
CA SER A 70 23.71 -11.52 17.13
C SER A 70 23.23 -12.31 18.35
N LYS A 71 24.01 -13.33 18.75
CA LYS A 71 23.98 -13.86 20.12
C LYS A 71 24.62 -12.88 21.13
N GLU A 72 25.15 -11.75 20.65
CA GLU A 72 25.62 -10.64 21.45
C GLU A 72 24.52 -9.59 21.59
N GLU A 73 24.21 -9.26 22.84
CA GLU A 73 23.20 -8.33 23.33
C GLU A 73 23.57 -6.87 23.02
N GLU A 74 24.01 -6.58 21.80
CA GLU A 74 24.32 -5.21 21.40
C GLU A 74 23.00 -4.46 21.15
N SER A 75 22.64 -3.57 22.07
CA SER A 75 21.46 -2.72 21.93
C SER A 75 21.47 -2.04 20.56
N LEU A 76 20.41 -2.23 19.77
CA LEU A 76 20.27 -1.56 18.48
C LEU A 76 20.44 -0.05 18.68
N SER A 77 21.41 0.54 17.99
CA SER A 77 21.66 1.98 18.10
C SER A 77 20.39 2.77 17.76
N LYS A 78 20.19 3.93 18.42
CA LYS A 78 19.02 4.79 18.20
C LYS A 78 18.82 5.14 16.73
N GLN A 79 19.91 5.43 16.02
CA GLN A 79 19.92 5.68 14.57
C GLN A 79 19.35 4.49 13.77
N ARG A 80 19.74 3.25 14.11
CA ARG A 80 19.32 2.04 13.39
C ARG A 80 17.84 1.69 13.64
N VAL A 81 17.34 1.89 14.86
CA VAL A 81 15.90 1.71 15.13
C VAL A 81 15.08 2.76 14.39
N TYR A 82 15.58 3.99 14.32
CA TYR A 82 14.95 5.04 13.54
C TYR A 82 14.89 4.70 12.04
N GLU A 83 16.00 4.29 11.43
CA GLU A 83 16.06 3.83 10.01
C GLU A 83 15.12 2.63 9.76
N MET A 84 15.04 1.69 10.70
CA MET A 84 14.09 0.59 10.65
C MET A 84 12.64 1.09 10.66
N VAL A 85 12.29 2.00 11.57
CA VAL A 85 10.92 2.54 11.65
C VAL A 85 10.53 3.29 10.39
N VAL A 86 11.44 4.10 9.86
CA VAL A 86 11.23 4.82 8.62
C VAL A 86 11.06 3.84 7.45
N SER A 87 11.99 2.88 7.28
CA SER A 87 11.91 1.91 6.17
C SER A 87 10.70 0.99 6.24
N THR A 88 10.30 0.54 7.43
CA THR A 88 9.15 -0.36 7.62
C THR A 88 7.80 0.36 7.51
N ASN A 89 7.68 1.60 8.02
CA ASN A 89 6.46 2.39 7.86
C ASN A 89 6.36 3.09 6.50
N THR A 90 7.45 3.16 5.71
CA THR A 90 7.41 3.67 4.34
C THR A 90 6.37 2.92 3.51
N ALA A 91 6.24 1.60 3.69
CA ALA A 91 5.21 0.84 3.00
C ALA A 91 3.80 1.29 3.40
N SER A 92 3.53 1.50 4.70
CA SER A 92 2.26 2.04 5.20
C SER A 92 1.94 3.44 4.68
N TRP A 93 2.96 4.29 4.48
CA TRP A 93 2.77 5.60 3.85
C TRP A 93 2.48 5.46 2.35
N VAL A 94 3.18 4.57 1.66
CA VAL A 94 2.87 4.25 0.26
C VAL A 94 1.43 3.71 0.15
N TRP A 95 0.96 2.84 1.06
CA TRP A 95 -0.44 2.39 1.07
C TRP A 95 -1.43 3.55 1.18
N SER A 96 -1.16 4.53 2.05
CA SER A 96 -2.02 5.71 2.17
C SER A 96 -2.07 6.54 0.88
N ASP A 97 -1.01 6.51 0.07
CA ASP A 97 -0.93 7.20 -1.22
C ASP A 97 -1.43 6.33 -2.39
N LEU A 98 -1.41 5.00 -2.24
CA LEU A 98 -1.77 4.02 -3.25
C LEU A 98 -3.28 3.92 -3.49
N VAL A 99 -4.07 4.38 -2.53
CA VAL A 99 -5.53 4.60 -2.65
C VAL A 99 -5.90 5.44 -3.89
N SER A 100 -4.91 6.03 -4.55
CA SER A 100 -5.08 6.73 -5.82
C SER A 100 -4.35 6.01 -6.95
N PRO A 101 -5.07 5.20 -7.76
CA PRO A 101 -4.64 4.93 -9.12
C PRO A 101 -4.55 6.27 -9.87
N ALA A 102 -3.62 6.39 -10.80
CA ALA A 102 -3.69 7.47 -11.77
C ALA A 102 -4.28 6.93 -13.07
N TRP A 103 -5.37 7.56 -13.45
CA TRP A 103 -6.17 7.22 -14.61
C TRP A 103 -5.58 7.83 -15.89
N ASP A 104 -5.79 7.16 -17.01
CA ASP A 104 -5.39 7.74 -18.29
C ASP A 104 -6.31 8.94 -18.58
N ARG A 105 -5.85 9.90 -19.41
CA ARG A 105 -6.63 11.10 -19.77
C ARG A 105 -8.08 10.79 -20.17
N LYS A 106 -8.27 9.72 -20.93
CA LYS A 106 -9.60 9.26 -21.37
C LYS A 106 -10.49 8.85 -20.19
N HIS A 107 -9.96 8.16 -19.18
CA HIS A 107 -10.71 7.74 -18.00
C HIS A 107 -11.11 8.94 -17.14
N GLU A 108 -10.24 9.96 -17.01
CA GLU A 108 -10.60 11.21 -16.32
C GLU A 108 -11.69 11.98 -17.06
N GLN A 109 -11.59 12.16 -18.37
CA GLN A 109 -12.61 12.87 -19.16
C GLN A 109 -13.97 12.16 -19.05
N GLN A 110 -13.95 10.82 -19.07
CA GLN A 110 -15.14 10.00 -18.87
C GLN A 110 -15.72 10.15 -17.46
N ALA A 111 -14.86 10.12 -16.43
CA ALA A 111 -15.27 10.33 -15.05
C ALA A 111 -15.77 11.76 -14.80
N ASP A 112 -15.19 12.75 -15.46
CA ASP A 112 -15.61 14.15 -15.36
C ASP A 112 -16.99 14.38 -15.95
N LYS A 113 -17.22 13.81 -17.13
CA LYS A 113 -18.52 13.87 -17.80
C LYS A 113 -19.61 13.20 -16.94
N MET A 114 -19.37 11.97 -16.48
CA MET A 114 -20.32 11.24 -15.66
C MET A 114 -20.50 11.90 -14.29
N GLY A 115 -19.42 12.40 -13.68
CA GLY A 115 -19.44 13.09 -12.39
C GLY A 115 -20.30 14.35 -12.45
N LEU A 116 -20.15 15.15 -13.50
CA LEU A 116 -21.01 16.30 -13.74
C LEU A 116 -22.48 15.91 -13.92
N ASP A 117 -22.76 14.87 -14.71
CA ASP A 117 -24.14 14.38 -14.90
C ASP A 117 -24.77 13.91 -13.58
N LEU A 118 -24.01 13.19 -12.75
CA LEU A 118 -24.45 12.73 -11.43
C LEU A 118 -24.71 13.90 -10.49
N MET A 119 -23.81 14.89 -10.48
CA MET A 119 -23.93 16.10 -9.67
C MET A 119 -25.20 16.89 -10.03
N ILE A 120 -25.44 17.12 -11.33
CA ILE A 120 -26.64 17.79 -11.84
C ILE A 120 -27.90 17.01 -11.46
N LYS A 121 -27.90 15.68 -11.65
CA LYS A 121 -29.06 14.83 -11.31
C LYS A 121 -29.36 14.82 -9.82
N ALA A 122 -28.33 14.95 -8.97
CA ALA A 122 -28.47 15.05 -7.52
C ALA A 122 -28.87 16.46 -7.04
N GLY A 123 -29.02 17.43 -7.95
CA GLY A 123 -29.48 18.79 -7.62
C GLY A 123 -28.39 19.71 -7.08
N TYR A 124 -27.12 19.39 -7.35
CA TYR A 124 -25.98 20.24 -6.99
C TYR A 124 -25.59 21.20 -8.12
N ASN A 125 -24.92 22.30 -7.79
CA ASN A 125 -24.56 23.32 -8.76
C ASN A 125 -23.36 22.88 -9.66
N PRO A 126 -23.53 22.74 -10.99
CA PRO A 126 -22.47 22.30 -11.88
C PRO A 126 -21.23 23.23 -11.91
N SER A 127 -21.35 24.52 -11.59
CA SER A 127 -20.19 25.41 -11.53
C SER A 127 -19.24 25.06 -10.39
N ALA A 128 -19.74 24.48 -9.29
CA ALA A 128 -18.92 24.00 -8.19
C ALA A 128 -18.06 22.78 -8.58
N TYR A 129 -18.44 22.03 -9.63
CA TYR A 129 -17.63 20.95 -10.18
C TYR A 129 -16.27 21.46 -10.69
N MET A 130 -16.23 22.65 -11.30
CA MET A 130 -14.98 23.24 -11.83
C MET A 130 -13.98 23.53 -10.72
N TYR A 131 -14.44 24.12 -9.62
CA TYR A 131 -13.60 24.35 -8.45
C TYR A 131 -13.14 23.05 -7.78
N ALA A 132 -13.98 22.00 -7.80
CA ALA A 132 -13.59 20.68 -7.30
C ALA A 132 -12.43 20.07 -8.12
N LEU A 133 -12.45 20.21 -9.45
CA LEU A 133 -11.37 19.73 -10.32
C LEU A 133 -10.04 20.47 -10.09
N GLN A 134 -10.09 21.78 -9.86
CA GLN A 134 -8.91 22.56 -9.50
C GLN A 134 -8.30 22.09 -8.17
N GLY A 135 -9.14 21.86 -7.15
CA GLY A 135 -8.70 21.31 -5.86
C GLY A 135 -8.07 19.91 -5.98
N LEU A 136 -8.61 19.04 -6.86
CA LEU A 136 -8.03 17.73 -7.15
C LEU A 136 -6.63 17.84 -7.78
N ALA A 137 -6.39 18.83 -8.64
CA ALA A 137 -5.08 19.07 -9.25
C ALA A 137 -4.03 19.46 -8.19
N ASP A 138 -4.37 20.36 -7.26
CA ASP A 138 -3.47 20.80 -6.19
C ASP A 138 -3.14 19.68 -5.19
N ILE A 139 -4.10 18.81 -4.90
CA ILE A 139 -3.88 17.63 -4.05
C ILE A 139 -2.93 16.64 -4.76
N THR A 140 -3.07 16.50 -6.07
CA THR A 140 -2.22 15.59 -6.87
C THR A 140 -0.77 16.09 -6.92
N ALA A 141 -0.54 17.39 -7.09
CA ALA A 141 0.81 17.97 -7.10
C ALA A 141 1.58 17.70 -5.80
N ARG A 142 0.94 17.95 -4.64
CA ARG A 142 1.52 17.69 -3.32
C ARG A 142 1.85 16.20 -3.10
N LYS A 143 1.02 15.31 -3.65
CA LYS A 143 1.26 13.86 -3.60
C LYS A 143 2.51 13.46 -4.39
N THR A 144 2.74 14.06 -5.57
CA THR A 144 3.92 13.78 -6.39
C THR A 144 5.21 14.12 -5.66
N GLU A 145 5.28 15.27 -4.98
CA GLU A 145 6.43 15.66 -4.16
C GLU A 145 6.70 14.66 -3.03
N ARG A 146 5.65 14.24 -2.32
CA ARG A 146 5.75 13.23 -1.26
C ARG A 146 6.22 11.87 -1.79
N LEU A 147 5.70 11.40 -2.92
CA LEU A 147 6.15 10.16 -3.55
C LEU A 147 7.62 10.21 -3.96
N GLN A 148 8.11 11.36 -4.44
CA GLN A 148 9.54 11.56 -4.72
C GLN A 148 10.38 11.51 -3.45
N TYR A 149 9.89 12.07 -2.34
CA TYR A 149 10.55 11.94 -1.04
C TYR A 149 10.59 10.47 -0.58
N LEU A 150 9.47 9.75 -0.64
CA LEU A 150 9.40 8.33 -0.28
C LEU A 150 10.30 7.45 -1.16
N LYS A 151 10.41 7.76 -2.46
CA LYS A 151 11.38 7.11 -3.36
C LYS A 151 12.80 7.25 -2.82
N LYS A 152 13.22 8.48 -2.47
CA LYS A 152 14.56 8.75 -1.93
C LYS A 152 14.81 7.96 -0.65
N VAL A 153 13.85 7.94 0.26
CA VAL A 153 13.95 7.19 1.52
C VAL A 153 14.04 5.68 1.26
N ALA A 154 13.15 5.10 0.47
CA ALA A 154 13.11 3.66 0.21
C ALA A 154 14.36 3.17 -0.55
N VAL A 155 14.83 3.92 -1.55
CA VAL A 155 16.02 3.59 -2.34
C VAL A 155 17.30 3.73 -1.49
N SER A 156 17.43 4.82 -0.71
CA SER A 156 18.60 5.02 0.14
C SER A 156 18.73 3.97 1.25
N GLU A 157 17.61 3.56 1.85
CA GLU A 157 17.59 2.46 2.84
C GLU A 157 17.97 1.11 2.23
N THR A 158 17.54 0.84 0.99
CA THR A 158 17.95 -0.38 0.26
C THR A 158 19.45 -0.38 -0.04
N ALA A 159 20.00 0.78 -0.43
CA ALA A 159 21.44 0.94 -0.70
C ALA A 159 22.32 0.84 0.56
N LYS A 160 21.84 1.28 1.73
CA LYS A 160 22.54 1.15 3.02
C LYS A 160 22.57 -0.28 3.57
N ARG A 161 21.68 -1.16 3.09
CA ARG A 161 21.59 -2.56 3.52
C ARG A 161 22.65 -3.47 2.88
N ILE A 162 23.59 -2.93 2.11
CA ILE A 162 24.80 -3.64 1.68
C ILE A 162 25.45 -4.23 2.94
N PRO A 163 25.44 -5.56 3.13
CA PRO A 163 26.38 -6.15 4.06
C PRO A 163 27.74 -5.76 3.50
N SER A 164 28.62 -5.20 4.33
CA SER A 164 30.05 -5.33 4.09
C SER A 164 30.36 -6.84 4.07
N ALA A 165 30.12 -7.47 2.92
CA ALA A 165 30.25 -8.89 2.66
C ALA A 165 31.75 -9.19 2.61
N ARG A 166 32.37 -9.19 3.78
CA ARG A 166 33.78 -9.56 3.95
C ARG A 166 33.99 -11.07 4.05
N THR A 167 32.92 -11.87 4.04
CA THR A 167 33.02 -13.34 4.14
C THR A 167 31.97 -14.03 3.25
N GLY A 168 32.40 -14.45 2.05
CA GLY A 168 31.61 -15.17 1.05
C GLY A 168 32.40 -15.27 -0.27
N THR A 169 32.18 -16.29 -1.09
CA THR A 169 32.87 -16.43 -2.38
C THR A 169 32.43 -15.33 -3.35
N ASP A 170 33.26 -14.98 -4.33
CA ASP A 170 32.95 -13.87 -5.25
C ASP A 170 31.67 -14.09 -6.06
N LEU A 171 31.26 -15.34 -6.28
CA LEU A 171 29.99 -15.66 -6.94
C LEU A 171 28.78 -15.34 -6.06
N ASP A 172 28.84 -15.64 -4.75
CA ASP A 172 27.76 -15.33 -3.79
C ASP A 172 27.57 -13.82 -3.64
N LYS A 173 28.66 -13.05 -3.70
CA LYS A 173 28.61 -11.58 -3.68
C LYS A 173 27.99 -11.01 -4.95
N VAL A 174 28.30 -11.60 -6.12
CA VAL A 174 27.74 -11.18 -7.41
C VAL A 174 26.26 -11.55 -7.51
N VAL A 175 25.85 -12.73 -7.03
CA VAL A 175 24.43 -13.14 -7.00
C VAL A 175 23.64 -12.29 -6.02
N ALA A 176 24.16 -12.04 -4.80
CA ALA A 176 23.51 -11.15 -3.86
C ALA A 176 23.40 -9.71 -4.40
N ALA A 177 24.45 -9.21 -5.07
CA ALA A 177 24.44 -7.90 -5.72
C ALA A 177 23.49 -7.84 -6.94
N LEU A 178 23.39 -8.91 -7.73
CA LEU A 178 22.45 -9.01 -8.85
C LEU A 178 21.01 -9.04 -8.34
N GLU A 179 20.71 -9.87 -7.33
CA GLU A 179 19.39 -9.91 -6.70
C GLU A 179 19.01 -8.54 -6.12
N LEU A 180 19.95 -7.84 -5.47
CA LEU A 180 19.75 -6.47 -4.96
C LEU A 180 19.52 -5.46 -6.08
N SER A 181 20.23 -5.57 -7.21
CA SER A 181 20.06 -4.68 -8.37
C SER A 181 18.71 -4.88 -9.07
N VAL A 182 18.21 -6.11 -9.12
CA VAL A 182 16.86 -6.42 -9.62
C VAL A 182 15.81 -5.87 -8.65
N LYS A 183 15.99 -6.05 -7.33
CA LYS A 183 15.10 -5.51 -6.28
C LYS A 183 15.03 -3.98 -6.31
N GLN A 184 16.15 -3.29 -6.55
CA GLN A 184 16.20 -1.83 -6.65
C GLN A 184 15.55 -1.31 -7.94
N LYS A 185 15.77 -1.96 -9.08
CA LYS A 185 15.13 -1.58 -10.35
C LYS A 185 13.62 -1.75 -10.32
N VAL A 186 13.10 -2.79 -9.66
CA VAL A 186 11.65 -2.98 -9.46
C VAL A 186 11.08 -1.83 -8.62
N LEU A 187 11.77 -1.45 -7.54
CA LEU A 187 11.36 -0.34 -6.68
C LEU A 187 11.40 1.01 -7.41
N GLU A 188 12.48 1.29 -8.13
CA GLU A 188 12.64 2.52 -8.92
C GLU A 188 11.58 2.59 -10.02
N SER A 189 11.39 1.51 -10.78
CA SER A 189 10.36 1.37 -11.80
C SER A 189 8.96 1.61 -11.23
N PHE A 190 8.66 1.13 -10.02
CA PHE A 190 7.38 1.42 -9.36
C PHE A 190 7.20 2.90 -9.07
N PHE A 191 8.16 3.54 -8.40
CA PHE A 191 8.03 4.95 -8.07
C PHE A 191 8.01 5.83 -9.33
N ASP A 192 8.77 5.48 -10.36
CA ASP A 192 8.78 6.19 -11.64
C ASP A 192 7.48 5.99 -12.40
N ASN A 193 6.93 4.77 -12.45
CA ASN A 193 5.62 4.53 -13.03
C ASN A 193 4.52 5.26 -12.25
N MET A 194 4.55 5.25 -10.91
CA MET A 194 3.59 6.01 -10.08
C MET A 194 3.68 7.52 -10.30
N ALA A 195 4.90 8.07 -10.46
CA ALA A 195 5.11 9.46 -10.80
C ALA A 195 4.58 9.78 -12.22
N ILE A 196 4.89 8.95 -13.22
CA ILE A 196 4.38 9.08 -14.59
C ILE A 196 2.85 9.03 -14.61
N PHE A 197 2.25 8.11 -13.85
CA PHE A 197 0.81 8.00 -13.69
C PHE A 197 0.24 9.30 -13.09
N SER A 198 0.84 9.86 -12.04
CA SER A 198 0.40 11.16 -11.47
C SER A 198 0.49 12.34 -12.45
N ILE A 199 1.34 12.24 -13.48
CA ILE A 199 1.60 13.29 -14.48
C ILE A 199 0.72 13.12 -15.74
N GLN A 200 0.12 11.94 -15.97
CA GLN A 200 -0.60 11.62 -17.20
C GLN A 200 -2.03 12.19 -17.30
N HIS A 201 -2.47 13.01 -16.36
CA HIS A 201 -3.76 13.70 -16.43
C HIS A 201 -3.66 15.03 -17.22
N ASP A 202 -4.76 15.45 -17.85
CA ASP A 202 -4.81 16.80 -18.42
C ASP A 202 -4.74 17.83 -17.28
N PRO A 203 -4.01 18.96 -17.46
CA PRO A 203 -4.00 20.03 -16.47
C PRO A 203 -5.42 20.52 -16.21
N GLY A 204 -5.69 21.01 -14.99
CA GLY A 204 -7.01 21.45 -14.56
C GLY A 204 -7.70 22.39 -15.56
N SER A 205 -6.94 23.29 -16.20
CA SER A 205 -7.43 24.22 -17.22
C SER A 205 -8.03 23.54 -18.46
N LYS A 206 -7.44 22.45 -18.95
CA LYS A 206 -7.97 21.70 -20.10
C LYS A 206 -9.22 20.90 -19.74
N ARG A 207 -9.28 20.39 -18.51
CA ARG A 207 -10.46 19.68 -17.99
C ARG A 207 -11.62 20.65 -17.82
N GLU A 208 -11.34 21.86 -17.35
CA GLU A 208 -12.32 22.96 -17.23
C GLU A 208 -12.89 23.35 -18.60
N GLU A 209 -12.04 23.52 -19.61
CA GLU A 209 -12.47 23.79 -20.99
C GLU A 209 -13.41 22.69 -21.52
N TYR A 210 -13.00 21.42 -21.38
CA TYR A 210 -13.78 20.26 -21.81
C TYR A 210 -15.14 20.19 -21.12
N ILE A 211 -15.20 20.43 -19.80
CA ILE A 211 -16.47 20.37 -19.07
C ILE A 211 -17.35 21.57 -19.38
N SER A 212 -16.78 22.75 -19.56
CA SER A 212 -17.53 23.93 -20.02
C SER A 212 -18.18 23.68 -21.39
N GLU A 213 -17.43 23.10 -22.33
CA GLU A 213 -17.96 22.69 -23.65
C GLU A 213 -19.07 21.63 -23.50
N TYR A 214 -18.87 20.62 -22.64
CA TYR A 214 -19.87 19.59 -22.41
C TYR A 214 -21.15 20.16 -21.79
N LEU A 215 -21.04 21.02 -20.78
CA LEU A 215 -22.18 21.66 -20.11
C LEU A 215 -22.99 22.49 -21.10
N THR A 216 -22.32 23.32 -21.91
CA THR A 216 -22.98 24.17 -22.91
C THR A 216 -23.62 23.37 -24.04
N THR A 217 -23.09 22.19 -24.39
CA THR A 217 -23.63 21.34 -25.46
C THR A 217 -24.78 20.45 -24.97
N ALA A 218 -24.57 19.71 -23.87
CA ALA A 218 -25.50 18.71 -23.38
C ALA A 218 -26.65 19.31 -22.54
N TYR A 219 -26.44 20.48 -21.94
CA TYR A 219 -27.41 21.16 -21.08
C TYR A 219 -27.77 22.57 -21.59
N LYS A 220 -27.64 22.81 -22.89
CA LYS A 220 -27.85 24.12 -23.55
C LYS A 220 -29.16 24.84 -23.16
N ASP A 221 -30.23 24.08 -22.91
CA ASP A 221 -31.57 24.62 -22.62
C ASP A 221 -31.89 24.67 -21.11
N LYS A 222 -30.91 24.36 -20.24
CA LYS A 222 -31.08 24.38 -18.79
C LYS A 222 -30.35 25.57 -18.18
N ALA A 223 -31.10 26.43 -17.51
CA ALA A 223 -30.53 27.41 -16.61
C ALA A 223 -30.35 26.79 -15.21
N PHE A 224 -29.12 26.83 -14.68
CA PHE A 224 -28.80 26.33 -13.35
C PHE A 224 -28.84 27.47 -12.34
N PHE A 225 -30.00 27.73 -11.74
CA PHE A 225 -30.16 28.69 -10.65
C PHE A 225 -30.10 27.99 -9.28
N ILE A 226 -29.05 27.20 -9.07
CA ILE A 226 -28.83 26.48 -7.81
C ILE A 226 -27.79 27.26 -7.01
N PRO A 227 -28.11 27.89 -5.87
CA PRO A 227 -27.11 28.59 -5.08
C PRO A 227 -26.08 27.59 -4.54
N ILE A 228 -24.79 27.96 -4.57
CA ILE A 228 -23.72 27.15 -3.98
C ILE A 228 -23.88 27.15 -2.46
N LYS A 229 -23.93 25.97 -1.86
CA LYS A 229 -24.12 25.73 -0.42
C LYS A 229 -22.79 25.91 0.35
N THR A 230 -22.31 27.14 0.43
CA THR A 230 -21.07 27.49 1.14
C THR A 230 -21.29 27.63 2.65
N GLU A 231 -22.31 28.38 3.06
CA GLU A 231 -22.49 28.80 4.46
C GLU A 231 -22.68 27.61 5.42
N ALA A 232 -23.54 26.66 5.06
CA ALA A 232 -23.79 25.47 5.88
C ALA A 232 -22.53 24.61 6.02
N TYR A 233 -21.74 24.48 4.95
CA TYR A 233 -20.51 23.69 4.95
C TYR A 233 -19.40 24.35 5.76
N GLU A 234 -19.17 25.65 5.59
CA GLU A 234 -18.19 26.40 6.38
C GLU A 234 -18.59 26.44 7.87
N SER A 235 -19.88 26.58 8.18
CA SER A 235 -20.39 26.50 9.56
C SER A 235 -20.15 25.11 10.17
N LEU A 236 -20.35 24.04 9.41
CA LEU A 236 -20.03 22.67 9.85
C LEU A 236 -18.53 22.52 10.13
N LYS A 237 -17.66 23.01 9.26
CA LYS A 237 -16.19 22.97 9.48
C LYS A 237 -15.76 23.79 10.69
N ALA A 238 -16.42 24.92 10.93
CA ALA A 238 -16.18 25.79 12.07
C ALA A 238 -16.74 25.22 13.39
N SER A 239 -17.58 24.18 13.35
CA SER A 239 -18.07 23.53 14.57
C SER A 239 -16.91 23.06 15.46
N PRO A 240 -17.04 23.13 16.80
CA PRO A 240 -15.99 22.68 17.71
C PRO A 240 -15.56 21.22 17.46
N GLU A 241 -16.51 20.36 17.11
CA GLU A 241 -16.30 18.94 16.79
C GLU A 241 -15.33 18.77 15.60
N VAL A 242 -15.65 19.42 14.49
CA VAL A 242 -14.95 19.22 13.21
C VAL A 242 -13.62 19.98 13.19
N SER A 243 -13.61 21.21 13.67
CA SER A 243 -12.38 22.02 13.78
C SER A 243 -11.35 21.35 14.68
N GLN A 244 -11.77 20.74 15.80
CA GLN A 244 -10.88 19.99 16.68
C GLN A 244 -10.33 18.73 16.00
N LEU A 245 -11.13 18.04 15.17
CA LEU A 245 -10.66 16.90 14.38
C LEU A 245 -9.57 17.33 13.39
N PHE A 246 -9.81 18.39 12.60
CA PHE A 246 -8.81 18.90 11.65
C PHE A 246 -7.52 19.34 12.34
N ALA A 247 -7.62 20.08 13.45
CA ALA A 247 -6.46 20.49 14.22
C ALA A 247 -5.66 19.30 14.75
N SER A 248 -6.36 18.23 15.18
CA SER A 248 -5.71 17.01 15.68
C SER A 248 -4.97 16.26 14.59
N ASP A 249 -5.58 16.12 13.40
CA ASP A 249 -4.97 15.46 12.25
C ASP A 249 -3.78 16.25 11.71
N GLN A 250 -3.88 17.59 11.69
CA GLN A 250 -2.77 18.47 11.32
C GLN A 250 -1.61 18.34 12.32
N THR A 251 -1.92 18.34 13.62
CA THR A 251 -0.92 18.15 14.69
C THR A 251 -0.23 16.78 14.59
N ALA A 252 -0.99 15.72 14.29
CA ALA A 252 -0.43 14.39 14.07
C ALA A 252 0.44 14.34 12.80
N SER A 253 0.03 15.02 11.72
CA SER A 253 0.84 15.12 10.51
C SER A 253 2.17 15.83 10.76
N GLN A 254 2.16 16.96 11.49
CA GLN A 254 3.37 17.66 11.92
C GLN A 254 4.25 16.81 12.84
N ALA A 255 3.65 15.95 13.68
CA ALA A 255 4.40 15.01 14.51
C ALA A 255 5.18 14.00 13.66
N ARG A 256 4.57 13.49 12.58
CA ARG A 256 5.24 12.59 11.63
C ARG A 256 6.36 13.32 10.87
N GLU A 257 6.13 14.55 10.43
CA GLU A 257 7.18 15.36 9.78
C GLU A 257 8.37 15.62 10.71
N ASN A 258 8.11 16.00 11.96
CA ASN A 258 9.17 16.18 12.96
C ASN A 258 9.89 14.87 13.25
N MET A 259 9.18 13.73 13.27
CA MET A 259 9.81 12.42 13.39
C MET A 259 10.78 12.20 12.24
N LEU A 260 10.34 12.40 10.98
CA LEU A 260 11.15 12.26 9.76
C LEU A 260 12.37 13.19 9.70
N GLN A 261 12.30 14.33 10.41
CA GLN A 261 13.41 15.27 10.57
C GLN A 261 14.29 14.95 11.80
N GLU A 262 14.16 13.76 12.39
CA GLU A 262 14.87 13.31 13.60
C GLU A 262 14.59 14.15 14.87
N LYS A 263 13.57 15.03 14.84
CA LYS A 263 13.11 15.84 15.98
C LYS A 263 12.15 15.05 16.88
N LEU A 264 12.63 13.92 17.43
CA LEU A 264 11.78 12.96 18.15
C LEU A 264 11.10 13.52 19.41
N ALA A 265 11.71 14.49 20.10
CA ALA A 265 11.10 15.12 21.27
C ALA A 265 9.85 15.93 20.88
N ASP A 266 9.95 16.72 19.80
CA ASP A 266 8.84 17.50 19.27
C ASP A 266 7.76 16.59 18.68
N ALA A 267 8.16 15.55 17.94
CA ALA A 267 7.24 14.53 17.44
C ALA A 267 6.43 13.85 18.55
N ASN A 268 7.08 13.52 19.68
CA ASN A 268 6.41 12.94 20.84
C ASN A 268 5.45 13.92 21.52
N ARG A 269 5.82 15.20 21.61
CA ARG A 269 4.95 16.25 22.16
C ARG A 269 3.70 16.42 21.29
N LEU A 270 3.89 16.63 19.98
CA LEU A 270 2.80 16.85 19.02
C LEU A 270 1.87 15.65 18.90
N SER A 271 2.43 14.43 18.74
CA SER A 271 1.60 13.21 18.68
C SER A 271 0.84 12.95 19.98
N ALA A 272 1.25 13.55 21.11
CA ALA A 272 0.51 13.48 22.37
C ALA A 272 -0.61 14.51 22.43
N SER A 273 -0.35 15.74 22.01
CA SER A 273 -1.35 16.82 21.99
C SER A 273 -2.43 16.63 20.92
N ALA A 274 -2.16 15.84 19.88
CA ALA A 274 -3.15 15.46 18.88
C ALA A 274 -4.30 14.60 19.46
N LEU A 275 -4.11 13.95 20.61
CA LEU A 275 -5.14 13.16 21.27
C LEU A 275 -5.92 13.99 22.28
N ASN A 276 -7.24 13.88 22.25
CA ASN A 276 -8.19 14.44 23.20
C ASN A 276 -9.27 13.39 23.52
N TYR A 277 -10.23 13.74 24.38
CA TYR A 277 -11.25 12.78 24.83
C TYR A 277 -12.17 12.28 23.71
N ARG A 278 -12.35 13.05 22.62
CA ARG A 278 -13.24 12.76 21.49
C ARG A 278 -12.57 11.91 20.43
N ASN A 279 -11.31 12.18 20.12
CA ASN A 279 -10.56 11.47 19.08
C ASN A 279 -9.55 10.47 19.63
N ARG A 280 -9.68 10.08 20.91
CA ARG A 280 -8.71 9.20 21.57
C ARG A 280 -8.49 7.89 20.83
N ASN A 281 -9.41 7.41 20.00
CA ASN A 281 -9.23 6.18 19.24
C ASN A 281 -9.14 6.41 17.73
N GLU A 282 -9.02 7.65 17.27
CA GLU A 282 -8.90 7.98 15.85
C GLU A 282 -7.69 7.24 15.24
N VAL A 283 -7.92 6.62 14.09
CA VAL A 283 -7.01 5.65 13.47
C VAL A 283 -5.69 6.31 13.09
N PHE A 284 -5.74 7.45 12.41
CA PHE A 284 -4.56 8.14 11.88
C PHE A 284 -3.63 8.66 12.99
N VAL A 285 -4.18 9.35 14.00
CA VAL A 285 -3.45 9.86 15.16
C VAL A 285 -2.79 8.71 15.93
N ARG A 286 -3.49 7.57 16.07
CA ARG A 286 -2.93 6.37 16.70
C ARG A 286 -1.80 5.74 15.89
N VAL A 287 -1.93 5.69 14.56
CA VAL A 287 -0.86 5.22 13.66
C VAL A 287 0.38 6.11 13.77
N VAL A 288 0.24 7.43 13.72
CA VAL A 288 1.35 8.38 13.91
C VAL A 288 2.01 8.17 15.27
N ARG A 289 1.21 8.05 16.34
CA ARG A 289 1.74 7.86 17.68
C ARG A 289 2.49 6.54 17.82
N ASN A 290 2.02 5.48 17.16
CA ASN A 290 2.76 4.22 17.05
C ASN A 290 4.14 4.42 16.42
N GLU A 291 4.23 5.10 15.27
CA GLU A 291 5.49 5.35 14.58
C GLU A 291 6.49 6.07 15.50
N VAL A 292 6.02 7.12 16.19
CA VAL A 292 6.83 7.86 17.17
C VAL A 292 7.27 6.96 18.34
N ARG A 293 6.42 6.04 18.82
CA ARG A 293 6.78 5.09 19.89
C ARG A 293 7.83 4.08 19.43
N LEU A 294 7.77 3.61 18.19
CA LEU A 294 8.80 2.75 17.64
C LEU A 294 10.12 3.49 17.49
N ALA A 295 10.11 4.74 17.01
CA ALA A 295 11.32 5.56 16.92
C ALA A 295 11.97 5.81 18.31
N GLN A 296 11.16 5.78 19.38
CA GLN A 296 11.61 5.83 20.77
C GLN A 296 12.07 4.47 21.35
N GLN A 297 12.09 3.41 20.55
CA GLN A 297 12.36 2.03 21.00
C GLN A 297 11.36 1.54 22.06
N ARG A 298 10.07 1.89 21.91
CA ARG A 298 8.99 1.51 22.84
C ARG A 298 7.91 0.67 22.15
N PRO A 299 8.23 -0.57 21.72
CA PRO A 299 7.31 -1.41 20.94
C PRO A 299 6.02 -1.76 21.70
N ASP A 300 6.04 -1.88 23.03
CA ASP A 300 4.81 -2.13 23.80
C ASP A 300 3.82 -0.96 23.72
N LYS A 301 4.32 0.27 23.81
CA LYS A 301 3.49 1.47 23.66
C LYS A 301 3.05 1.64 22.21
N ALA A 302 3.87 1.22 21.25
CA ALA A 302 3.53 1.22 19.85
C ALA A 302 2.33 0.28 19.58
N ARG A 303 2.41 -0.97 20.07
CA ARG A 303 1.32 -1.96 20.01
C ARG A 303 0.03 -1.42 20.59
N GLN A 304 0.07 -0.85 21.80
CA GLN A 304 -1.13 -0.32 22.47
C GLN A 304 -1.85 0.74 21.62
N ASN A 305 -1.12 1.58 20.87
CA ASN A 305 -1.75 2.56 19.99
C ASN A 305 -2.45 1.88 18.82
N LEU A 306 -1.84 0.87 18.21
CA LEU A 306 -2.42 0.14 17.09
C LEU A 306 -3.60 -0.74 17.51
N GLU A 307 -3.57 -1.34 18.70
CA GLU A 307 -4.71 -2.10 19.24
C GLU A 307 -5.94 -1.21 19.45
N LEU A 308 -5.74 0.05 19.87
CA LEU A 308 -6.83 1.03 19.98
C LEU A 308 -7.35 1.45 18.59
N ALA A 309 -6.47 1.62 17.61
CA ALA A 309 -6.86 1.91 16.23
C ALA A 309 -7.64 0.73 15.61
N LEU A 310 -7.21 -0.50 15.89
CA LEU A 310 -7.80 -1.73 15.33
C LEU A 310 -9.27 -1.92 15.75
N GLN A 311 -9.64 -1.42 16.93
CA GLN A 311 -11.02 -1.43 17.44
C GLN A 311 -11.97 -0.54 16.62
N GLN A 312 -11.45 0.42 15.85
CA GLN A 312 -12.30 1.30 15.04
C GLN A 312 -12.77 0.59 13.79
N PRO A 313 -14.05 0.71 13.36
CA PRO A 313 -14.56 0.13 12.11
C PRO A 313 -13.76 0.56 10.87
N LEU A 314 -13.19 1.76 10.90
CA LEU A 314 -12.41 2.36 9.81
C LEU A 314 -10.91 2.00 9.85
N ALA A 315 -10.49 1.02 10.64
CA ALA A 315 -9.09 0.59 10.66
C ALA A 315 -8.64 0.15 9.26
N THR A 316 -7.66 0.86 8.72
CA THR A 316 -7.08 0.64 7.38
C THR A 316 -6.07 -0.51 7.40
N ARG A 317 -5.69 -1.03 6.22
CA ARG A 317 -4.65 -2.07 6.07
C ARG A 317 -3.35 -1.71 6.83
N SER A 318 -2.96 -0.44 6.81
CA SER A 318 -1.77 0.06 7.52
C SER A 318 -1.81 -0.21 9.04
N VAL A 319 -2.98 -0.26 9.67
CA VAL A 319 -3.09 -0.62 11.10
C VAL A 319 -2.67 -2.07 11.32
N PHE A 320 -3.14 -2.98 10.47
CA PHE A 320 -2.81 -4.41 10.53
C PHE A 320 -1.35 -4.66 10.21
N SER A 321 -0.85 -4.11 9.10
CA SER A 321 0.56 -4.25 8.70
C SER A 321 1.49 -3.70 9.77
N ASN A 322 1.22 -2.50 10.31
CA ASN A 322 2.04 -1.94 11.38
C ASN A 322 2.00 -2.80 12.64
N LEU A 323 0.83 -3.36 13.00
CA LEU A 323 0.69 -4.15 14.22
C LEU A 323 1.42 -5.49 14.08
N ALA A 324 1.35 -6.13 12.92
CA ALA A 324 2.15 -7.29 12.59
C ALA A 324 3.65 -6.99 12.72
N GLN A 325 4.12 -5.84 12.21
CA GLN A 325 5.51 -5.42 12.39
C GLN A 325 5.90 -5.24 13.87
N VAL A 326 5.04 -4.64 14.69
CA VAL A 326 5.30 -4.50 16.12
C VAL A 326 5.39 -5.87 16.80
N TYR A 327 4.55 -6.84 16.42
CA TYR A 327 4.63 -8.21 16.94
C TYR A 327 5.93 -8.91 16.53
N MET A 328 6.37 -8.73 15.28
CA MET A 328 7.65 -9.25 14.80
C MET A 328 8.84 -8.66 15.57
N LEU A 329 8.83 -7.36 15.86
CA LEU A 329 9.85 -6.71 16.71
C LEU A 329 9.86 -7.22 18.15
N ARG A 330 8.74 -7.78 18.60
CA ARG A 330 8.59 -8.39 19.92
C ARG A 330 8.83 -9.90 19.91
N ASN A 331 9.32 -10.45 18.80
CA ASN A 331 9.54 -11.88 18.62
C ASN A 331 8.26 -12.72 18.83
N ASP A 332 7.11 -12.19 18.40
CA ASP A 332 5.81 -12.87 18.43
C ASP A 332 5.25 -13.04 17.00
N PRO A 333 5.86 -13.91 16.18
CA PRO A 333 5.44 -14.12 14.80
C PRO A 333 4.06 -14.79 14.69
N VAL A 334 3.57 -15.43 15.75
CA VAL A 334 2.22 -16.04 15.79
C VAL A 334 1.15 -14.95 15.87
N ALA A 335 1.33 -13.95 16.74
CA ALA A 335 0.43 -12.80 16.79
C ALA A 335 0.48 -11.96 15.52
N ALA A 336 1.67 -11.82 14.91
CA ALA A 336 1.82 -11.13 13.62
C ALA A 336 1.00 -11.80 12.51
N GLU A 337 1.11 -13.12 12.38
CA GLU A 337 0.33 -13.91 11.41
C GLU A 337 -1.17 -13.74 11.64
N LYS A 338 -1.64 -13.88 12.89
CA LYS A 338 -3.05 -13.74 13.24
C LYS A 338 -3.63 -12.39 12.81
N VAL A 339 -2.89 -11.30 13.00
CA VAL A 339 -3.33 -9.95 12.60
C VAL A 339 -3.39 -9.81 11.08
N LEU A 340 -2.43 -10.35 10.34
CA LEU A 340 -2.45 -10.31 8.87
C LEU A 340 -3.62 -11.11 8.29
N LEU A 341 -3.89 -12.30 8.83
CA LEU A 341 -5.07 -13.09 8.43
C LEU A 341 -6.39 -12.36 8.75
N GLN A 342 -6.44 -11.67 9.90
CA GLN A 342 -7.59 -10.82 10.26
C GLN A 342 -7.77 -9.66 9.27
N ALA A 343 -6.68 -9.10 8.74
CA ALA A 343 -6.74 -8.05 7.72
C ALA A 343 -7.41 -8.58 6.44
N GLY A 344 -7.00 -9.76 5.97
CA GLY A 344 -7.60 -10.44 4.83
C GLY A 344 -9.11 -10.64 5.00
N GLN A 345 -9.55 -11.13 6.16
CA GLN A 345 -10.97 -11.34 6.45
C GLN A 345 -11.79 -10.05 6.50
N ARG A 346 -11.22 -8.99 7.09
CA ARG A 346 -11.95 -7.75 7.35
C ARG A 346 -11.94 -6.78 6.17
N LEU A 347 -10.89 -6.78 5.37
CA LEU A 347 -10.69 -5.84 4.27
C LEU A 347 -10.86 -6.50 2.89
N GLY A 348 -10.83 -7.83 2.79
CA GLY A 348 -10.85 -8.54 1.51
C GLY A 348 -9.55 -8.38 0.69
N GLN A 349 -8.44 -8.02 1.35
CA GLN A 349 -7.15 -7.63 0.71
C GLN A 349 -6.05 -8.71 0.84
N GLN A 350 -6.43 -9.96 1.07
CA GLN A 350 -5.51 -11.08 1.35
C GLN A 350 -4.35 -11.26 0.34
N PRO A 351 -4.51 -11.03 -1.00
CA PRO A 351 -3.40 -11.24 -1.93
C PRO A 351 -2.18 -10.34 -1.65
N ALA A 352 -2.39 -9.14 -1.10
CA ALA A 352 -1.32 -8.21 -0.77
C ALA A 352 -0.51 -8.62 0.46
N ASP A 353 -1.08 -9.50 1.30
CA ASP A 353 -0.50 -9.90 2.59
C ASP A 353 0.40 -11.13 2.44
N TYR A 354 0.29 -11.93 1.37
CA TYR A 354 1.07 -13.17 1.22
C TYR A 354 2.58 -12.99 1.30
N PRO A 355 3.23 -12.00 0.63
CA PRO A 355 4.68 -11.82 0.79
C PRO A 355 5.07 -11.62 2.26
N VAL A 356 4.23 -10.92 3.02
CA VAL A 356 4.43 -10.67 4.46
C VAL A 356 4.17 -11.95 5.27
N LEU A 357 3.11 -12.70 4.95
CA LEU A 357 2.79 -13.99 5.58
C LEU A 357 3.90 -15.03 5.36
N VAL A 358 4.51 -15.09 4.17
CA VAL A 358 5.67 -15.93 3.90
C VAL A 358 6.83 -15.55 4.82
N ALA A 359 7.16 -14.25 4.92
CA ALA A 359 8.22 -13.79 5.82
C ALA A 359 7.93 -14.13 7.30
N VAL A 360 6.67 -14.02 7.72
CA VAL A 360 6.23 -14.37 9.09
C VAL A 360 6.31 -15.88 9.32
N ALA A 361 5.87 -16.72 8.38
CA ALA A 361 5.97 -18.18 8.50
C ALA A 361 7.43 -18.65 8.57
N MET A 362 8.31 -18.03 7.77
CA MET A 362 9.75 -18.27 7.85
C MET A 362 10.32 -17.88 9.22
N ALA A 363 9.81 -16.82 9.85
CA ALA A 363 10.19 -16.44 11.22
C ALA A 363 9.74 -17.44 12.29
N GLN A 364 8.60 -18.10 12.05
CA GLN A 364 8.11 -19.19 12.89
C GLN A 364 8.93 -20.48 12.69
N GLN A 365 9.87 -20.50 11.72
CA GLN A 365 10.56 -21.71 11.24
C GLN A 365 9.60 -22.76 10.66
N ASP A 366 8.41 -22.34 10.24
CA ASP A 366 7.39 -23.19 9.63
C ASP A 366 7.50 -23.10 8.10
N VAL A 367 8.49 -23.82 7.57
CA VAL A 367 8.79 -23.83 6.13
C VAL A 367 7.62 -24.40 5.32
N THR A 368 6.90 -25.39 5.86
CA THR A 368 5.72 -25.96 5.20
C THR A 368 4.62 -24.92 5.04
N LYS A 369 4.36 -24.13 6.08
CA LYS A 369 3.39 -23.04 6.00
C LYS A 369 3.87 -21.91 5.08
N ALA A 370 5.16 -21.60 5.07
CA ALA A 370 5.73 -20.63 4.14
C ALA A 370 5.56 -21.07 2.68
N GLU A 371 5.82 -22.35 2.36
CA GLU A 371 5.56 -22.94 1.04
C GLU A 371 4.06 -22.88 0.69
N GLN A 372 3.17 -23.18 1.64
CA GLN A 372 1.72 -23.09 1.43
C GLN A 372 1.29 -21.66 1.06
N TYR A 373 1.78 -20.64 1.76
CA TYR A 373 1.47 -19.24 1.43
C TYR A 373 1.97 -18.82 0.05
N VAL A 374 3.10 -19.37 -0.43
CA VAL A 374 3.55 -19.15 -1.81
C VAL A 374 2.59 -19.80 -2.82
N GLU A 375 2.04 -20.97 -2.51
CA GLU A 375 1.04 -21.63 -3.35
C GLU A 375 -0.31 -20.88 -3.36
N ASP A 376 -0.77 -20.40 -2.21
CA ASP A 376 -1.99 -19.60 -2.09
C ASP A 376 -1.85 -18.28 -2.87
N CYS A 377 -0.70 -17.61 -2.73
CA CYS A 377 -0.29 -16.42 -3.48
C CYS A 377 -0.40 -16.62 -5.00
N ARG A 378 -0.01 -17.80 -5.50
CA ARG A 378 -0.12 -18.18 -6.91
C ARG A 378 -1.57 -18.32 -7.35
N ASP A 379 -2.38 -19.02 -6.57
CA ASP A 379 -3.72 -19.43 -6.98
C ASP A 379 -4.69 -18.24 -6.96
N GLU A 380 -4.53 -17.31 -6.02
CA GLU A 380 -5.21 -16.01 -6.08
C GLU A 380 -4.77 -15.16 -7.28
N GLN A 381 -3.48 -15.21 -7.65
CA GLN A 381 -3.02 -14.51 -8.85
C GLN A 381 -3.63 -15.09 -10.13
N LYS A 382 -3.78 -16.41 -10.23
CA LYS A 382 -4.46 -17.06 -11.35
C LYS A 382 -5.92 -16.63 -11.42
N LEU A 383 -6.61 -16.59 -10.28
CA LEU A 383 -7.99 -16.10 -10.21
C LEU A 383 -8.10 -14.68 -10.76
N MET A 384 -7.20 -13.77 -10.36
CA MET A 384 -7.17 -12.39 -10.88
C MET A 384 -6.89 -12.31 -12.39
N LYS A 385 -6.00 -13.16 -12.92
CA LYS A 385 -5.72 -13.23 -14.37
C LYS A 385 -6.93 -13.73 -15.17
N THR A 386 -7.63 -14.74 -14.65
CA THR A 386 -8.85 -15.29 -15.28
C THR A 386 -9.96 -14.26 -15.31
N VAL A 387 -10.21 -13.54 -14.21
CA VAL A 387 -11.16 -12.43 -14.16
C VAL A 387 -10.79 -11.34 -15.18
N LYS A 388 -9.52 -10.94 -15.26
CA LYS A 388 -9.07 -9.96 -16.28
C LYS A 388 -9.28 -10.40 -17.73
N SER A 389 -9.21 -11.71 -18.01
CA SER A 389 -9.42 -12.22 -19.37
C SER A 389 -10.87 -12.11 -19.83
N ILE A 390 -11.82 -12.14 -18.88
CA ILE A 390 -13.26 -11.98 -19.13
C ILE A 390 -13.62 -10.53 -19.47
N PHE A 391 -12.84 -9.55 -18.97
CA PHE A 391 -13.11 -8.11 -19.13
C PHE A 391 -12.23 -7.39 -20.17
N LYS A 392 -11.43 -8.10 -20.99
CA LYS A 392 -10.29 -7.47 -21.68
C LYS A 392 -10.64 -6.69 -22.96
N LYS A 393 -10.29 -5.40 -22.98
CA LYS A 393 -9.80 -4.68 -24.17
C LYS A 393 -8.85 -3.52 -23.83
N SER A 394 -7.77 -3.79 -23.09
CA SER A 394 -6.63 -2.87 -23.00
C SER A 394 -5.33 -3.61 -23.37
N ARG A 395 -4.64 -3.07 -24.37
CA ARG A 395 -3.37 -3.57 -24.92
C ARG A 395 -2.21 -2.97 -24.16
N GLY A 396 -1.18 -3.79 -23.98
CA GLY A 396 0.19 -3.34 -23.69
C GLY A 396 0.47 -3.18 -22.21
N LEU A 397 0.97 -4.25 -21.57
CA LEU A 397 1.93 -4.19 -20.47
C LEU A 397 2.45 -5.62 -20.27
N ASN A 398 3.66 -5.84 -20.78
CA ASN A 398 4.42 -7.07 -20.56
C ASN A 398 5.26 -6.83 -19.31
N VAL A 399 4.70 -7.13 -18.15
CA VAL A 399 5.48 -7.12 -16.90
C VAL A 399 5.57 -8.55 -16.41
N GLN A 400 6.80 -9.03 -16.48
CA GLN A 400 7.29 -10.29 -15.94
C GLN A 400 7.42 -10.23 -14.41
N ASP A 401 6.87 -9.22 -13.70
CA ASP A 401 6.91 -9.11 -12.24
C ASP A 401 5.52 -9.32 -11.63
N THR A 402 5.35 -10.43 -10.91
CA THR A 402 4.09 -10.93 -10.36
C THR A 402 4.13 -11.05 -8.83
N ILE A 403 2.98 -11.01 -8.16
CA ILE A 403 2.91 -11.13 -6.67
C ILE A 403 3.53 -12.46 -6.26
N TYR A 404 3.34 -13.49 -7.08
CA TYR A 404 3.96 -14.80 -6.94
C TYR A 404 5.49 -14.76 -6.92
N GLU A 405 6.16 -14.05 -7.83
CA GLU A 405 7.63 -13.96 -7.83
C GLU A 405 8.16 -13.24 -6.58
N GLN A 406 7.40 -12.32 -6.00
CA GLN A 406 7.75 -11.72 -4.71
C GLN A 406 7.62 -12.73 -3.57
N CYS A 407 6.52 -13.50 -3.54
CA CYS A 407 6.34 -14.59 -2.59
C CYS A 407 7.51 -15.60 -2.67
N VAL A 408 7.90 -15.99 -3.89
CA VAL A 408 9.07 -16.84 -4.15
C VAL A 408 10.38 -16.17 -3.72
N ALA A 409 10.57 -14.89 -4.02
CA ALA A 409 11.79 -14.15 -3.65
C ALA A 409 11.94 -13.97 -2.14
N VAL A 410 10.83 -13.85 -1.40
CA VAL A 410 10.83 -13.83 0.07
C VAL A 410 11.16 -15.22 0.62
N LEU A 411 10.61 -16.28 0.03
CA LEU A 411 10.92 -17.66 0.42
C LEU A 411 12.37 -18.05 0.10
N GLY A 412 12.94 -17.48 -0.97
CA GLY A 412 14.30 -17.74 -1.45
C GLY A 412 14.41 -18.90 -2.46
N TYR A 413 13.31 -19.61 -2.73
CA TYR A 413 13.24 -20.65 -3.76
C TYR A 413 11.78 -20.86 -4.22
N ASP A 414 11.60 -21.49 -5.39
CA ASP A 414 10.27 -21.85 -5.91
C ASP A 414 9.86 -23.26 -5.41
N PRO A 415 8.79 -23.42 -4.61
CA PRO A 415 8.33 -24.72 -4.12
C PRO A 415 8.00 -25.72 -5.23
N ARG A 416 7.65 -25.24 -6.44
CA ARG A 416 7.32 -26.12 -7.58
C ARG A 416 8.55 -26.78 -8.15
N GLU A 417 9.68 -26.07 -8.23
CA GLU A 417 10.94 -26.63 -8.70
C GLU A 417 11.44 -27.70 -7.73
N LYS A 418 11.27 -27.47 -6.42
CA LYS A 418 11.54 -28.48 -5.39
C LYS A 418 10.64 -29.72 -5.56
N LYS A 419 9.32 -29.54 -5.66
CA LYS A 419 8.36 -30.66 -5.89
C LYS A 419 8.65 -31.42 -7.19
N LYS A 420 9.08 -30.72 -8.25
CA LYS A 420 9.46 -31.33 -9.53
C LYS A 420 10.72 -32.19 -9.38
N GLN A 421 11.75 -31.68 -8.72
CA GLN A 421 12.98 -32.43 -8.43
C GLN A 421 12.73 -33.62 -7.51
N GLU A 422 11.80 -33.52 -6.56
CA GLU A 422 11.38 -34.63 -5.69
C GLU A 422 10.69 -35.72 -6.50
N ARG A 423 9.74 -35.37 -7.38
CA ARG A 423 9.08 -36.32 -8.29
C ARG A 423 10.07 -36.99 -9.24
N GLU A 424 10.96 -36.23 -9.88
CA GLU A 424 11.99 -36.79 -10.78
C GLU A 424 12.95 -37.76 -10.05
N LYS A 425 13.21 -37.53 -8.76
CA LYS A 425 13.99 -38.46 -7.92
C LYS A 425 13.21 -39.71 -7.51
N GLU A 426 11.90 -39.61 -7.33
CA GLU A 426 11.02 -40.76 -7.07
C GLU A 426 10.87 -41.62 -8.32
N ASP A 427 10.57 -41.02 -9.48
CA ASP A 427 10.49 -41.69 -10.78
C ASP A 427 11.83 -42.36 -11.16
N GLY A 428 12.95 -41.69 -10.87
CA GLY A 428 14.29 -42.24 -11.08
C GLY A 428 14.66 -43.39 -10.14
N LYS A 429 14.02 -43.49 -8.96
CA LYS A 429 14.17 -44.63 -8.04
C LYS A 429 13.31 -45.81 -8.47
N GLU A 430 12.06 -45.57 -8.91
CA GLU A 430 11.20 -46.62 -9.47
C GLU A 430 11.84 -47.28 -10.69
N ASN A 431 12.35 -46.48 -11.64
CA ASN A 431 13.06 -47.01 -12.81
C ASN A 431 14.27 -47.89 -12.44
N LYS A 432 15.05 -47.52 -11.41
CA LYS A 432 16.17 -48.34 -10.93
C LYS A 432 15.72 -49.62 -10.24
N VAL A 433 14.58 -49.60 -9.53
CA VAL A 433 14.02 -50.79 -8.88
C VAL A 433 13.50 -51.77 -9.93
N ASP A 434 12.86 -51.29 -10.98
CA ASP A 434 12.37 -52.14 -12.06
C ASP A 434 13.49 -52.69 -12.94
N GLU A 435 14.52 -51.88 -13.24
CA GLU A 435 15.73 -52.35 -13.94
C GLU A 435 16.49 -53.42 -13.14
N MET A 436 16.46 -53.33 -11.79
CA MET A 436 17.07 -54.33 -10.91
C MET A 436 16.22 -55.61 -10.80
N LYS A 437 14.88 -55.50 -10.82
CA LYS A 437 13.96 -56.65 -10.90
C LYS A 437 14.13 -57.40 -12.22
N ASP A 438 14.28 -56.69 -13.33
CA ASP A 438 14.48 -57.31 -14.64
C ASP A 438 15.84 -58.00 -14.76
N LYS A 439 16.90 -57.40 -14.19
CA LYS A 439 18.20 -58.08 -14.05
C LYS A 439 18.13 -59.31 -13.17
N LEU A 440 17.42 -59.26 -12.04
CA LEU A 440 17.23 -60.42 -11.16
C LEU A 440 16.42 -61.54 -11.84
N LYS A 441 15.38 -61.21 -12.60
CA LYS A 441 14.64 -62.18 -13.41
C LYS A 441 15.51 -62.84 -14.49
N SER A 442 16.46 -62.12 -15.08
CA SER A 442 17.41 -62.69 -16.05
C SER A 442 18.48 -63.60 -15.44
N LEU A 443 18.71 -63.52 -14.12
CA LEU A 443 19.71 -64.32 -13.40
C LEU A 443 19.14 -65.60 -12.77
N PHE A 444 17.82 -65.66 -12.57
CA PHE A 444 17.14 -66.76 -11.89
C PHE A 444 15.97 -67.37 -12.70
N GLY A 445 15.84 -66.98 -13.97
CA GLY A 445 14.84 -67.50 -14.92
C GLY A 445 15.45 -68.43 -15.96
#